data_AF-A0A8I6SJM3-F1
#
_entry.id   AF-A0A8I6SJM3-F1
#
_cell.length_a   1.000
_cell.length_b   1.000
_cell.length_c   1.000
_cell.angle_alpha   90.00
_cell.angle_beta   90.00
_cell.angle_gamma   90.00
#
_symmetry.space_group_name_H-M   'P 1'
#
loop_
_entity.id
_entity.type
_entity.pdbx_description
1 polymer ?
#
loop_
_entity_poly.entity_id
_entity_poly.type
_entity_poly.pdbx_seq_one_letter_code
_entity_poly.pdbx_strand_id
1 'polypeptide(L)'
;MRVPKINGVLKKDSAKESVRETSDREDAARVEKLMQNMGELWLRSEVSQLEDKTRKVFKDSLPPYLVPDAEAFLNHPSIIKKLISAKKFIVLIPSIVVSALDECKQSSSKVRDTIRWLEWQLRKGERNIRIQRTNEHQFIPYIKYPKKKDKEAWMFMQVVECCNYLCNQSTGEKNPELVTLLTGSKALLTSSQPTNGYSHISVAKSAGINVEHIETFFSKWKSSSKSHG
;
A
#
# COMPACT_ATOMS: atom_id res chain seq x y z
N MET A 1 -7.70 -99.89 -9.66
CA MET A 1 -8.06 -98.68 -10.43
C MET A 1 -8.96 -97.81 -9.56
N ARG A 2 -8.60 -96.52 -9.39
CA ARG A 2 -9.41 -95.38 -8.91
C ARG A 2 -10.04 -95.38 -7.50
N VAL A 3 -9.41 -94.59 -6.62
CA VAL A 3 -10.06 -93.59 -5.74
C VAL A 3 -10.71 -92.48 -6.59
N PRO A 4 -11.84 -91.86 -6.19
CA PRO A 4 -11.83 -90.60 -5.39
C PRO A 4 -13.11 -90.42 -4.51
N LYS A 5 -13.38 -89.40 -3.67
CA LYS A 5 -12.79 -88.09 -3.31
C LYS A 5 -13.51 -87.64 -2.02
N ILE A 6 -12.76 -87.09 -1.06
CA ILE A 6 -13.29 -86.22 -0.01
C ILE A 6 -12.80 -84.79 -0.25
N ASN A 7 -13.67 -83.85 0.12
CA ASN A 7 -13.41 -82.46 0.50
C ASN A 7 -13.20 -81.42 -0.61
N GLY A 8 -14.25 -80.62 -0.81
CA GLY A 8 -14.24 -79.41 -1.61
C GLY A 8 -15.11 -78.32 -1.00
N VAL A 9 -14.81 -77.85 0.21
CA VAL A 9 -15.35 -76.59 0.76
C VAL A 9 -14.30 -76.03 1.71
N LEU A 10 -13.62 -74.92 1.36
CA LEU A 10 -12.88 -74.01 2.29
C LEU A 10 -12.07 -72.88 1.60
N LYS A 11 -12.15 -72.69 0.27
CA LYS A 11 -11.25 -71.73 -0.44
C LYS A 11 -11.90 -70.46 -1.01
N LYS A 12 -13.18 -70.18 -0.72
CA LYS A 12 -13.92 -69.07 -1.36
C LYS A 12 -14.05 -67.77 -0.54
N ASP A 13 -13.71 -67.78 0.74
CA ASP A 13 -13.93 -66.63 1.62
C ASP A 13 -12.71 -65.70 1.73
N SER A 14 -11.48 -66.26 1.78
CA SER A 14 -10.24 -65.48 1.94
C SER A 14 -9.92 -64.53 0.75
N ALA A 15 -10.37 -64.87 -0.46
CA ALA A 15 -10.15 -64.02 -1.64
C ALA A 15 -11.21 -62.90 -1.78
N LYS A 16 -12.37 -63.03 -1.14
CA LYS A 16 -13.39 -61.97 -1.10
C LYS A 16 -13.10 -60.95 -0.01
N GLU A 17 -12.48 -61.39 1.08
CA GLU A 17 -12.10 -60.55 2.21
C GLU A 17 -10.90 -59.66 1.86
N SER A 18 -9.88 -60.20 1.17
CA SER A 18 -8.73 -59.43 0.71
C SER A 18 -9.07 -58.34 -0.32
N VAL A 19 -10.09 -58.56 -1.16
CA VAL A 19 -10.54 -57.58 -2.18
C VAL A 19 -11.41 -56.48 -1.54
N ARG A 20 -12.16 -56.79 -0.48
CA ARG A 20 -12.91 -55.81 0.31
C ARG A 20 -11.98 -54.91 1.11
N GLU A 21 -10.98 -55.48 1.78
CA GLU A 21 -9.99 -54.70 2.53
C GLU A 21 -9.15 -53.76 1.64
N THR A 22 -8.87 -54.13 0.39
CA THR A 22 -8.19 -53.22 -0.56
C THR A 22 -9.09 -52.08 -1.04
N SER A 23 -10.39 -52.33 -1.23
CA SER A 23 -11.37 -51.31 -1.59
C SER A 23 -11.57 -50.30 -0.47
N ASP A 24 -11.74 -50.78 0.76
CA ASP A 24 -11.97 -49.94 1.94
C ASP A 24 -10.75 -49.06 2.26
N ARG A 25 -9.53 -49.54 1.97
CA ARG A 25 -8.29 -48.75 2.08
C ARG A 25 -8.15 -47.67 1.00
N GLU A 26 -8.56 -47.97 -0.24
CA GLU A 26 -8.57 -46.97 -1.32
C GLU A 26 -9.60 -45.86 -1.06
N ASP A 27 -10.77 -46.21 -0.53
CA ASP A 27 -11.80 -45.26 -0.15
C ASP A 27 -11.35 -44.41 1.04
N ALA A 28 -10.68 -45.00 2.04
CA ALA A 28 -10.08 -44.25 3.15
C ALA A 28 -9.02 -43.25 2.67
N ALA A 29 -8.16 -43.64 1.73
CA ALA A 29 -7.13 -42.75 1.16
C ALA A 29 -7.75 -41.61 0.32
N ARG A 30 -8.86 -41.87 -0.39
CA ARG A 30 -9.60 -40.82 -1.12
C ARG A 30 -10.26 -39.83 -0.17
N VAL A 31 -10.85 -40.33 0.93
CA VAL A 31 -11.45 -39.49 1.97
C VAL A 31 -10.39 -38.63 2.65
N GLU A 32 -9.22 -39.19 2.99
CA GLU A 32 -8.11 -38.44 3.57
C GLU A 32 -7.63 -37.31 2.65
N LYS A 33 -7.45 -37.61 1.35
CA LYS A 33 -7.07 -36.60 0.36
C LYS A 33 -8.13 -35.52 0.17
N LEU A 34 -9.41 -35.88 0.22
CA LEU A 34 -10.51 -34.91 0.19
C LEU A 34 -10.48 -34.01 1.44
N MET A 35 -10.27 -34.57 2.62
CA MET A 35 -10.17 -33.80 3.87
C MET A 35 -8.97 -32.84 3.85
N GLN A 36 -7.82 -33.26 3.31
CA GLN A 36 -6.66 -32.39 3.12
C GLN A 36 -6.97 -31.23 2.16
N ASN A 37 -7.59 -31.51 1.01
CA ASN A 37 -7.99 -30.47 0.06
C ASN A 37 -9.01 -29.51 0.66
N MET A 38 -9.98 -30.01 1.43
CA MET A 38 -10.97 -29.18 2.12
C MET A 38 -10.32 -28.31 3.20
N GLY A 39 -9.33 -28.85 3.93
CA GLY A 39 -8.53 -28.09 4.88
C GLY A 39 -7.74 -26.97 4.23
N GLU A 40 -7.10 -27.24 3.09
CA GLU A 40 -6.38 -26.22 2.33
C GLU A 40 -7.32 -25.13 1.80
N LEU A 41 -8.48 -25.51 1.24
CA LEU A 41 -9.49 -24.57 0.76
C LEU A 41 -10.07 -23.73 1.90
N TRP A 42 -10.30 -24.34 3.07
CA TRP A 42 -10.79 -23.63 4.25
C TRP A 42 -9.76 -22.61 4.75
N LEU A 43 -8.49 -23.00 4.86
CA LEU A 43 -7.41 -22.09 5.25
C LEU A 43 -7.26 -20.93 4.25
N ARG A 44 -7.32 -21.20 2.94
CA ARG A 44 -7.29 -20.16 1.91
C ARG A 44 -8.48 -19.21 2.03
N SER A 45 -9.68 -19.73 2.31
CA SER A 45 -10.86 -18.90 2.51
C SER A 45 -10.75 -18.04 3.76
N GLU A 46 -10.25 -18.58 4.87
CA GLU A 46 -10.07 -17.83 6.12
C GLU A 46 -9.04 -16.72 5.94
N VAL A 47 -7.90 -17.00 5.27
CA VAL A 47 -6.90 -15.98 4.93
C VAL A 47 -7.51 -14.90 4.04
N SER A 48 -8.24 -15.27 2.98
CA SER A 48 -8.91 -14.30 2.11
C SER A 48 -9.91 -13.42 2.87
N GLN A 49 -10.67 -14.00 3.81
CA GLN A 49 -11.62 -13.25 4.63
C GLN A 49 -10.93 -12.30 5.62
N LEU A 50 -9.80 -12.73 6.21
CA LEU A 50 -8.99 -11.91 7.10
C LEU A 50 -8.34 -10.75 6.36
N GLU A 51 -7.80 -11.00 5.18
CA GLU A 51 -7.28 -9.94 4.30
C GLU A 51 -8.37 -8.96 3.89
N ASP A 52 -9.58 -9.42 3.55
CA ASP A 52 -10.70 -8.54 3.19
C ASP A 52 -11.18 -7.68 4.36
N LYS A 53 -11.24 -8.23 5.58
CA LYS A 53 -11.55 -7.45 6.78
C LYS A 53 -10.47 -6.40 7.05
N THR A 54 -9.21 -6.78 6.89
CA THR A 54 -8.06 -5.89 7.09
C THR A 54 -8.04 -4.78 6.04
N ARG A 55 -8.23 -5.11 4.76
CA ARG A 55 -8.37 -4.15 3.65
C ARG A 55 -9.53 -3.19 3.89
N LYS A 56 -10.68 -3.65 4.37
CA LYS A 56 -11.81 -2.78 4.74
C LYS A 56 -11.46 -1.81 5.87
N VAL A 57 -10.78 -2.29 6.92
CA VAL A 57 -10.31 -1.42 8.01
C VAL A 57 -9.29 -0.38 7.52
N PHE A 58 -8.39 -0.75 6.59
CA PHE A 58 -7.46 0.19 5.97
C PHE A 58 -8.13 1.16 4.99
N LYS A 59 -9.23 0.75 4.34
CA LYS A 59 -10.03 1.58 3.44
C LYS A 59 -10.90 2.59 4.18
N ASP A 60 -11.38 2.21 5.37
CA ASP A 60 -12.15 3.09 6.25
C ASP A 60 -11.24 3.97 7.14
N SER A 61 -9.99 3.54 7.34
CA SER A 61 -8.93 4.32 7.99
C SER A 61 -8.23 5.24 6.99
N LEU A 62 -7.80 6.40 7.45
CA LEU A 62 -7.03 7.32 6.61
C LEU A 62 -5.62 6.75 6.34
N PRO A 63 -5.02 7.09 5.19
CA PRO A 63 -3.72 6.58 4.77
C PRO A 63 -2.63 6.92 5.80
N PRO A 64 -1.83 5.94 6.25
CA PRO A 64 -0.83 6.13 7.30
C PRO A 64 0.34 7.01 6.87
N TYR A 65 0.69 7.02 5.57
CA TYR A 65 1.80 7.84 5.03
C TYR A 65 1.28 9.02 4.23
N LEU A 66 1.73 10.22 4.61
CA LEU A 66 1.43 11.46 3.92
C LEU A 66 2.71 12.05 3.35
N VAL A 67 2.70 12.36 2.06
CA VAL A 67 3.83 12.99 1.36
C VAL A 67 3.38 14.38 0.91
N PRO A 68 3.72 15.47 1.63
CA PRO A 68 3.40 16.82 1.22
C PRO A 68 4.34 17.36 0.14
N ASP A 69 3.77 18.07 -0.83
CA ASP A 69 4.47 18.83 -1.85
C ASP A 69 4.96 20.20 -1.33
N ALA A 70 5.87 20.86 -2.05
CA ALA A 70 6.38 22.19 -1.68
C ALA A 70 5.27 23.24 -1.58
N GLU A 71 4.34 23.26 -2.55
CA GLU A 71 3.18 24.14 -2.53
C GLU A 71 2.31 23.96 -1.28
N ALA A 72 2.26 22.75 -0.72
CA ALA A 72 1.50 22.49 0.51
C ALA A 72 2.11 23.23 1.72
N PHE A 73 3.45 23.28 1.79
CA PHE A 73 4.17 24.03 2.82
C PHE A 73 4.12 25.54 2.62
N LEU A 74 4.12 26.00 1.36
CA LEU A 74 4.04 27.43 1.03
C LEU A 74 2.65 28.00 1.35
N ASN A 75 1.59 27.34 0.86
CA ASN A 75 0.22 27.86 0.93
C ASN A 75 -0.50 27.48 2.23
N HIS A 76 -0.22 26.30 2.79
CA HIS A 76 -0.98 25.75 3.92
C HIS A 76 -0.11 25.23 5.10
N PRO A 77 0.89 25.99 5.58
CA PRO A 77 1.77 25.53 6.66
C PRO A 77 1.02 25.21 7.96
N SER A 78 -0.04 25.96 8.27
CA SER A 78 -0.87 25.74 9.47
C SER A 78 -1.59 24.39 9.47
N ILE A 79 -1.97 23.88 8.30
CA ILE A 79 -2.65 22.59 8.19
C ILE A 79 -1.65 21.46 8.41
N ILE A 80 -0.46 21.54 7.80
CA ILE A 80 0.60 20.56 7.97
C ILE A 80 1.03 20.46 9.45
N LYS A 81 1.18 21.61 10.12
CA LYS A 81 1.49 21.65 11.56
C LYS A 81 0.45 20.90 12.40
N LYS A 82 -0.84 21.03 12.07
CA LYS A 82 -1.93 20.31 12.75
C LYS A 82 -1.90 18.81 12.45
N LEU A 83 -1.64 18.42 11.20
CA LEU A 83 -1.54 17.01 10.80
C LEU A 83 -0.40 16.29 11.52
N ILE A 84 0.76 16.92 11.63
CA ILE A 84 1.90 16.37 12.37
C ILE A 84 1.56 16.31 13.87
N SER A 85 1.01 17.40 14.44
CA SER A 85 0.63 17.45 15.86
C SER A 85 -0.43 16.40 16.24
N ALA A 86 -1.27 15.98 15.29
CA ALA A 86 -2.27 14.95 15.51
C ALA A 86 -1.67 13.55 15.75
N LYS A 87 -0.41 13.30 15.37
CA LYS A 87 0.30 12.00 15.53
C LYS A 87 -0.40 10.77 14.96
N LYS A 88 -1.44 10.95 14.14
CA LYS A 88 -2.17 9.88 13.46
C LYS A 88 -1.51 9.42 12.15
N PHE A 89 -0.61 10.24 11.61
CA PHE A 89 0.02 10.03 10.32
C PHE A 89 1.53 10.09 10.43
N ILE A 90 2.21 9.39 9.55
CA ILE A 90 3.64 9.54 9.30
C ILE A 90 3.81 10.46 8.09
N VAL A 91 4.27 11.69 8.34
CA VAL A 91 4.54 12.67 7.31
C VAL A 91 5.98 12.46 6.80
N LEU A 92 6.11 11.94 5.58
CA LEU A 92 7.39 11.79 4.90
C LEU A 92 7.64 12.99 4.01
N ILE A 93 8.76 13.69 4.22
CA ILE A 93 9.13 14.88 3.46
C ILE A 93 10.18 14.49 2.41
N PRO A 94 9.87 14.62 1.11
CA PRO A 94 10.84 14.36 0.05
C PRO A 94 12.03 15.31 0.12
N SER A 95 13.24 14.83 -0.21
CA SER A 95 14.45 15.66 -0.18
C SER A 95 14.36 16.84 -1.14
N ILE A 96 13.77 16.63 -2.32
CA ILE A 96 13.53 17.68 -3.32
C ILE A 96 12.62 18.80 -2.80
N VAL A 97 11.65 18.46 -1.95
CA VAL A 97 10.74 19.45 -1.34
C VAL A 97 11.49 20.32 -0.35
N VAL A 98 12.42 19.75 0.44
CA VAL A 98 13.29 20.53 1.33
C VAL A 98 14.15 21.51 0.53
N SER A 99 14.78 21.04 -0.55
CA SER A 99 15.58 21.90 -1.43
C SER A 99 14.76 23.03 -2.05
N ALA A 100 13.53 22.75 -2.49
CA ALA A 100 12.63 23.78 -3.03
C ALA A 100 12.24 24.81 -1.96
N LEU A 101 11.97 24.39 -0.73
CA LEU A 101 11.68 25.31 0.38
C LEU A 101 12.88 26.20 0.72
N ASP A 102 14.10 25.66 0.66
CA ASP A 102 15.32 26.41 0.89
C ASP A 102 15.59 27.48 -0.17
N GLU A 103 15.18 27.27 -1.41
CA GLU A 103 15.20 28.32 -2.44
C GLU A 103 14.18 29.42 -2.12
N CYS A 104 12.99 29.05 -1.66
CA CYS A 104 11.92 29.99 -1.29
C CYS A 104 12.16 30.75 0.03
N LYS A 105 13.24 30.46 0.77
CA LYS A 105 13.53 31.09 2.07
C LYS A 105 13.72 32.61 2.00
N GLN A 106 14.14 33.13 0.84
CA GLN A 106 14.34 34.56 0.64
C GLN A 106 13.02 35.30 0.37
N SER A 107 12.03 34.60 -0.20
CA SER A 107 10.81 35.21 -0.73
C SER A 107 9.73 35.45 0.33
N SER A 108 9.72 34.70 1.44
CA SER A 108 8.63 34.79 2.42
C SER A 108 9.07 34.44 3.84
N SER A 109 8.71 35.31 4.80
CA SER A 109 8.93 35.06 6.24
C SER A 109 8.23 33.79 6.72
N LYS A 110 7.02 33.53 6.20
CA LYS A 110 6.21 32.35 6.54
C LYS A 110 6.94 31.04 6.23
N VAL A 111 7.70 31.01 5.14
CA VAL A 111 8.48 29.84 4.72
C VAL A 111 9.64 29.61 5.68
N ARG A 112 10.37 30.68 6.05
CA ARG A 112 11.46 30.59 7.05
C ARG A 112 10.97 30.05 8.39
N ASP A 113 9.82 30.52 8.86
CA ASP A 113 9.24 30.05 10.13
C ASP A 113 8.75 28.60 10.03
N THR A 114 8.30 28.19 8.85
CA THR A 114 7.92 26.80 8.59
C THR A 114 9.14 25.89 8.56
N ILE A 115 10.24 26.29 7.91
CA ILE A 115 11.52 25.55 7.89
C ILE A 115 12.07 25.41 9.32
N ARG A 116 12.17 26.51 10.08
CA ARG A 116 12.62 26.46 11.49
C ARG A 116 11.78 25.52 12.33
N TRP A 117 10.46 25.57 12.17
CA TRP A 117 9.55 24.68 12.88
C TRP A 117 9.76 23.22 12.48
N LEU A 118 9.98 22.96 11.19
CA LEU A 118 10.21 21.62 10.64
C LEU A 118 11.52 21.03 11.16
N GLU A 119 12.62 21.80 11.15
CA GLU A 119 13.88 21.42 11.77
C GLU A 119 13.72 21.09 13.26
N TRP A 120 12.96 21.91 13.98
CA TRP A 120 12.68 21.65 15.39
C TRP A 120 11.91 20.34 15.60
N GLN A 121 10.89 20.05 14.78
CA GLN A 121 10.14 18.79 14.84
C GLN A 121 11.03 17.58 14.54
N LEU A 122 11.93 17.69 13.55
CA LEU A 122 12.85 16.61 13.20
C LEU A 122 13.89 16.37 14.30
N ARG A 123 14.43 17.43 14.90
CA ARG A 123 15.35 17.33 16.04
C ARG A 123 14.69 16.69 17.26
N LYS A 124 13.40 16.91 17.44
CA LYS A 124 12.61 16.28 18.50
C LYS A 124 12.53 14.75 18.34
N GLY A 125 12.73 14.22 17.13
CA GLY A 125 12.78 12.78 16.87
C GLY A 125 11.43 12.08 17.01
N GLU A 126 10.33 12.77 16.77
CA GLU A 126 9.00 12.16 16.82
C GLU A 126 8.81 11.19 15.65
N ARG A 127 8.16 10.03 15.91
CA ARG A 127 7.98 8.96 14.89
C ARG A 127 6.98 9.33 13.77
N ASN A 128 6.28 10.45 13.92
CA ASN A 128 5.25 10.95 13.02
C ASN A 128 5.81 11.81 11.86
N ILE A 129 7.11 12.10 11.84
CA ILE A 129 7.74 12.90 10.80
C ILE A 129 9.09 12.29 10.41
N ARG A 130 9.36 12.25 9.11
CA ARG A 130 10.64 11.74 8.59
C ARG A 130 11.03 12.48 7.30
N ILE A 131 12.32 12.69 7.09
CA ILE A 131 12.85 13.10 5.77
C ILE A 131 13.16 11.83 4.96
N GLN A 132 12.89 11.88 3.65
CA GLN A 132 13.30 10.85 2.69
C GLN A 132 14.81 10.63 2.72
N ARG A 133 15.27 9.39 2.88
CA ARG A 133 16.70 9.06 2.74
C ARG A 133 17.09 9.01 1.27
N THR A 134 18.37 9.25 0.97
CA THR A 134 18.90 9.29 -0.41
C THR A 134 18.67 8.02 -1.22
N ASN A 135 18.52 6.85 -0.57
CA ASN A 135 18.30 5.57 -1.24
C ASN A 135 16.82 5.20 -1.38
N GLU A 136 15.90 6.08 -0.95
CA GLU A 136 14.46 5.81 -0.89
C GLU A 136 13.74 6.40 -2.11
N HIS A 137 14.19 6.01 -3.30
CA HIS A 137 13.55 6.38 -4.57
C HIS A 137 13.39 5.13 -5.42
N GLN A 138 12.22 4.96 -6.04
CA GLN A 138 11.94 3.86 -6.95
C GLN A 138 11.40 4.42 -8.25
N PHE A 139 12.15 4.20 -9.33
CA PHE A 139 11.70 4.54 -10.66
C PHE A 139 10.39 3.85 -10.98
N ILE A 140 9.47 4.61 -11.56
CA ILE A 140 8.19 4.07 -12.00
C ILE A 140 8.40 3.45 -13.38
N PRO A 141 8.15 2.14 -13.55
CA PRO A 141 8.29 1.49 -14.85
C PRO A 141 7.39 2.12 -15.91
N TYR A 142 7.85 2.13 -17.16
CA TYR A 142 7.07 2.51 -18.35
C TYR A 142 6.63 3.99 -18.47
N ILE A 143 7.19 4.91 -17.68
CA ILE A 143 6.94 6.35 -17.82
C ILE A 143 8.13 7.05 -18.47
N LYS A 144 7.84 7.90 -19.46
CA LYS A 144 8.82 8.81 -20.07
C LYS A 144 9.06 9.98 -19.11
N TYR A 145 10.27 10.08 -18.60
CA TYR A 145 10.66 11.18 -17.73
C TYR A 145 10.69 12.50 -18.51
N PRO A 146 10.11 13.58 -17.95
CA PRO A 146 10.26 14.92 -18.51
C PRO A 146 11.75 15.27 -18.64
N LYS A 147 12.11 16.04 -19.67
CA LYS A 147 13.46 16.60 -19.76
C LYS A 147 13.69 17.53 -18.56
N LYS A 148 14.91 17.57 -18.01
CA LYS A 148 15.33 18.47 -16.90
C LYS A 148 15.08 19.98 -17.13
N LYS A 149 14.57 20.39 -18.29
CA LYS A 149 14.18 21.76 -18.60
C LYS A 149 12.93 22.20 -17.84
N ASP A 150 12.01 21.28 -17.56
CA ASP A 150 10.79 21.56 -16.81
C ASP A 150 11.03 21.26 -15.32
N LYS A 151 11.45 22.27 -14.56
CA LYS A 151 11.81 22.12 -13.12
C LYS A 151 10.65 21.57 -12.28
N GLU A 152 9.44 22.07 -12.51
CA GLU A 152 8.22 21.67 -11.78
C GLU A 152 7.84 20.20 -12.06
N ALA A 153 7.81 19.82 -13.35
CA ALA A 153 7.54 18.45 -13.78
C ALA A 153 8.58 17.47 -13.23
N TRP A 154 9.86 17.86 -13.23
CA TRP A 154 10.95 17.06 -12.69
C TRP A 154 10.79 16.84 -11.18
N MET A 155 10.50 17.92 -10.44
CA MET A 155 10.26 17.85 -9.00
C MET A 155 9.08 16.95 -8.67
N PHE A 156 7.96 17.10 -9.38
CA PHE A 156 6.79 16.24 -9.18
C PHE A 156 7.14 14.77 -9.39
N MET A 157 7.85 14.42 -10.48
CA MET A 157 8.26 13.04 -10.74
C MET A 157 9.12 12.47 -9.62
N GLN A 158 10.06 13.24 -9.06
CA GLN A 158 10.88 12.80 -7.93
C GLN A 158 10.05 12.54 -6.66
N VAL A 159 9.01 13.34 -6.41
CA VAL A 159 8.08 13.09 -5.31
C VAL A 159 7.28 11.82 -5.55
N VAL A 160 6.83 11.57 -6.78
CA VAL A 160 6.09 10.34 -7.13
C VAL A 160 6.99 9.10 -7.03
N GLU A 161 8.28 9.19 -7.39
CA GLU A 161 9.26 8.10 -7.18
C GLU A 161 9.43 7.75 -5.70
N CYS A 162 9.40 8.75 -4.82
CA CYS A 162 9.43 8.57 -3.37
C CYS A 162 8.17 7.82 -2.90
N CYS A 163 6.99 8.25 -3.35
CA CYS A 163 5.73 7.59 -3.04
C CYS A 163 5.69 6.14 -3.55
N ASN A 164 6.19 5.90 -4.77
CA ASN A 164 6.25 4.57 -5.37
C ASN A 164 7.16 3.64 -4.55
N TYR A 165 8.30 4.13 -4.07
CA TYR A 165 9.18 3.37 -3.18
C TYR A 165 8.46 2.95 -1.89
N LEU A 166 7.73 3.88 -1.26
CA LEU A 166 6.93 3.59 -0.06
C LEU A 166 5.85 2.54 -0.32
N CYS A 167 5.11 2.64 -1.43
CA CYS A 167 4.09 1.67 -1.79
C CYS A 167 4.65 0.25 -2.00
N ASN A 168 5.89 0.13 -2.49
CA ASN A 168 6.55 -1.16 -2.73
C ASN A 168 7.19 -1.75 -1.45
N GLN A 169 7.58 -0.93 -0.48
CA GLN A 169 8.23 -1.40 0.74
C GLN A 169 7.30 -2.05 1.76
N SER A 170 6.00 -1.74 1.73
CA SER A 170 5.14 -2.05 2.88
C SER A 170 4.88 -3.55 3.11
N THR A 171 5.00 -4.42 2.10
CA THR A 171 4.47 -5.80 2.22
C THR A 171 4.93 -6.80 1.16
N GLY A 172 5.85 -6.45 0.25
CA GLY A 172 6.14 -7.29 -0.93
C GLY A 172 5.03 -7.27 -1.99
N GLU A 173 3.80 -6.92 -1.61
CA GLU A 173 2.70 -6.54 -2.50
C GLU A 173 2.48 -5.01 -2.52
N LYS A 174 2.16 -4.48 -3.71
CA LYS A 174 1.89 -3.06 -3.94
C LYS A 174 0.60 -2.67 -3.22
N ASN A 175 0.72 -1.86 -2.17
CA ASN A 175 -0.44 -1.34 -1.45
C ASN A 175 -0.65 0.15 -1.77
N PRO A 176 -1.43 0.47 -2.82
CA PRO A 176 -1.66 1.84 -3.29
C PRO A 176 -2.40 2.72 -2.27
N GLU A 177 -3.14 2.11 -1.36
CA GLU A 177 -3.99 2.80 -0.37
C GLU A 177 -3.20 3.35 0.83
N LEU A 178 -1.90 3.02 0.95
CA LEU A 178 -1.09 3.39 2.10
C LEU A 178 -0.51 4.82 2.03
N VAL A 179 -0.30 5.33 0.81
CA VAL A 179 0.43 6.58 0.59
C VAL A 179 -0.47 7.57 -0.12
N THR A 180 -0.63 8.75 0.47
CA THR A 180 -1.30 9.88 -0.18
C THR A 180 -0.35 11.05 -0.35
N LEU A 181 -0.20 11.47 -1.60
CA LEU A 181 0.47 12.70 -1.99
C LEU A 181 -0.48 13.88 -1.72
N LEU A 182 -0.04 14.80 -0.86
CA LEU A 182 -0.77 16.01 -0.53
C LEU A 182 -0.23 17.18 -1.35
N THR A 183 -1.07 17.72 -2.23
CA THR A 183 -0.75 18.93 -2.98
C THR A 183 -1.43 20.15 -2.37
N GLY A 184 -0.71 21.28 -2.38
CA GLY A 184 -1.23 22.60 -2.00
C GLY A 184 -1.76 23.41 -3.17
N SER A 185 -1.62 22.92 -4.41
CA SER A 185 -2.07 23.62 -5.60
C SER A 185 -3.32 22.95 -6.17
N LYS A 186 -4.46 23.65 -6.10
CA LYS A 186 -5.67 23.23 -6.82
C LYS A 186 -5.46 23.26 -8.33
N ALA A 187 -4.56 24.11 -8.82
CA ALA A 187 -4.22 24.18 -10.24
C ALA A 187 -3.58 22.88 -10.74
N LEU A 188 -2.75 22.21 -9.94
CA LEU A 188 -2.20 20.89 -10.32
C LEU A 188 -3.30 19.83 -10.47
N LEU A 189 -4.32 19.86 -9.62
CA LEU A 189 -5.46 18.92 -9.66
C LEU A 189 -6.45 19.19 -10.79
N THR A 190 -6.64 20.46 -11.13
CA THR A 190 -7.59 20.91 -12.16
C THR A 190 -6.94 21.08 -13.53
N SER A 191 -5.61 21.18 -13.60
CA SER A 191 -4.87 21.25 -14.86
C SER A 191 -4.91 19.89 -15.55
N SER A 192 -6.00 19.70 -16.29
CA SER A 192 -6.06 18.84 -17.46
C SER A 192 -5.29 19.42 -18.64
N GLN A 193 -4.56 20.53 -18.47
CA GLN A 193 -3.90 21.23 -19.56
C GLN A 193 -2.50 20.61 -19.78
N PRO A 194 -2.32 19.86 -20.88
CA PRO A 194 -1.10 19.13 -21.14
C PRO A 194 -0.08 20.13 -21.69
N THR A 195 0.76 20.70 -20.84
CA THR A 195 1.87 21.52 -21.32
C THR A 195 2.92 20.69 -22.10
N ASN A 196 2.86 19.35 -22.02
CA ASN A 196 3.69 18.42 -22.78
C ASN A 196 3.05 17.01 -22.97
N GLY A 197 1.74 16.93 -23.22
CA GLY A 197 1.07 15.68 -23.63
C GLY A 197 0.78 14.63 -22.54
N TYR A 198 1.19 14.85 -21.29
CA TYR A 198 0.88 13.96 -20.16
C TYR A 198 0.47 14.78 -18.93
N SER A 199 -0.60 14.40 -18.24
CA SER A 199 -0.98 15.01 -16.97
C SER A 199 -0.17 14.37 -15.84
N HIS A 200 0.58 15.16 -15.08
CA HIS A 200 1.35 14.68 -13.92
C HIS A 200 0.50 13.87 -12.93
N ILE A 201 -0.75 14.28 -12.70
CA ILE A 201 -1.68 13.54 -11.84
C ILE A 201 -2.05 12.17 -12.41
N SER A 202 -2.23 12.07 -13.73
CA SER A 202 -2.57 10.79 -14.37
C SER A 202 -1.46 9.77 -14.20
N VAL A 203 -0.20 10.22 -14.27
CA VAL A 203 0.98 9.36 -14.04
C VAL A 203 1.02 8.85 -12.60
N ALA A 204 0.82 9.73 -11.61
CA ALA A 204 0.76 9.33 -10.21
C ALA A 204 -0.38 8.34 -9.92
N LYS A 205 -1.57 8.59 -10.49
CA LYS A 205 -2.72 7.68 -10.35
C LYS A 205 -2.48 6.32 -11.02
N SER A 206 -1.86 6.29 -12.20
CA SER A 206 -1.47 5.04 -12.87
C SER A 206 -0.41 4.25 -12.10
N ALA A 207 0.43 4.95 -11.33
CA ALA A 207 1.37 4.32 -10.40
C ALA A 207 0.69 3.80 -9.11
N GLY A 208 -0.62 3.97 -8.96
CA GLY A 208 -1.37 3.60 -7.76
C GLY A 208 -1.17 4.56 -6.59
N ILE A 209 -0.77 5.80 -6.82
CA ILE A 209 -0.59 6.80 -5.76
C ILE A 209 -1.84 7.67 -5.68
N ASN A 210 -2.43 7.76 -4.49
CA ASN A 210 -3.54 8.67 -4.25
C ASN A 210 -3.02 10.11 -4.17
N VAL A 211 -3.62 11.03 -4.92
CA VAL A 211 -3.26 12.45 -4.92
C VAL A 211 -4.46 13.27 -4.48
N GLU A 212 -4.31 14.01 -3.38
CA GLU A 212 -5.38 14.81 -2.80
C GLU A 212 -4.94 16.23 -2.47
N HIS A 213 -5.89 17.15 -2.47
CA HIS A 213 -5.68 18.50 -1.97
C HIS A 213 -5.61 18.49 -0.44
N ILE A 214 -4.68 19.26 0.14
CA ILE A 214 -4.47 19.31 1.58
C ILE A 214 -5.73 19.73 2.38
N GLU A 215 -6.53 20.68 1.87
CA GLU A 215 -7.77 21.10 2.55
C GLU A 215 -8.86 20.03 2.51
N THR A 216 -8.97 19.31 1.39
CA THR A 216 -9.95 18.24 1.21
C THR A 216 -9.62 17.09 2.14
N PHE A 217 -8.33 16.71 2.17
CA PHE A 217 -7.83 15.69 3.09
C PHE A 217 -8.06 16.09 4.55
N PHE A 218 -7.72 17.32 4.93
CA PHE A 218 -7.92 17.82 6.29
C PHE A 218 -9.39 17.80 6.71
N SER A 219 -10.31 18.12 5.79
CA SER A 219 -11.75 18.09 6.04
C SER A 219 -12.26 16.66 6.25
N LYS A 220 -11.85 15.72 5.38
CA LYS A 220 -12.13 14.28 5.54
C LYS A 220 -11.58 13.73 6.85
N TRP A 221 -10.36 14.13 7.21
CA TRP A 221 -9.76 13.73 8.48
C TRP A 221 -10.54 14.25 9.68
N LYS A 222 -10.99 15.50 9.62
CA LYS A 222 -11.77 16.12 10.69
C LYS A 222 -13.14 15.47 10.85
N SER A 223 -13.79 15.04 9.77
CA SER A 223 -15.06 14.30 9.85
C SER A 223 -14.87 12.88 10.37
N SER A 224 -13.87 12.14 9.86
CA SER A 224 -13.52 10.79 10.32
C SER A 224 -13.09 10.77 11.80
N SER A 225 -12.39 11.80 12.26
CA SER A 225 -12.01 11.91 13.68
C SER A 225 -13.19 12.16 14.62
N LYS A 226 -14.31 12.69 14.12
CA LYS A 226 -15.52 12.99 14.90
C LYS A 226 -16.49 11.81 14.98
N SER A 227 -16.44 10.88 14.04
CA SER A 227 -17.35 9.72 14.01
C SER A 227 -16.93 8.57 14.93
N HIS A 228 -15.84 8.72 15.67
CA HIS A 228 -15.31 7.72 16.61
C HIS A 228 -15.44 8.14 18.08
N GLY A 229 -16.38 9.06 18.36
CA GLY A 229 -16.74 9.52 19.71
C GLY A 229 -18.13 9.07 20.11
#